data_AF-A0A662U8K5-F1
#
_entry.id   AF-A0A662U8K5-F1
#
_cell.length_a   1.000
_cell.length_b   1.000
_cell.length_c   1.000
_cell.angle_alpha   90.00
_cell.angle_beta   90.00
_cell.angle_gamma   90.00
#
_symmetry.space_group_name_H-M   'P 1'
#
loop_
_entity.id
_entity.type
_entity.pdbx_description
1 polymer ?
#
loop_
_entity_poly.entity_id
_entity_poly.type
_entity_poly.pdbx_seq_one_letter_code
_entity_poly.pdbx_strand_id
1 'polypeptide(L)'
;MDVKTLYSVFLEIRVKILLLIILLFTLALTVYHLGYNLLINSVVYGLLLLMSYKLLVKKNMNKYSPLQLAIRIWVPLVILMYVGIFFGLLYTVFYHSESMGVLEEIGKEIIKLKNPERIFLFNLSRGILAIIPYIGPFIMGIALGNSGFIMGIALRKLLDLEYYKDFIIMSLVPFHPYGFLELLSYGFFLTGSLYIRARKWKYMLISIFIAVLVLFIAAYLEVWELEVYKYGV
;
A
#
# COMPACT_ATOMS: atom_id res chain seq x y z
N MET A 1 18.43 29.46 -16.04
CA MET A 1 17.21 29.27 -15.24
C MET A 1 17.19 30.36 -14.19
N ASP A 2 16.19 31.24 -14.19
CA ASP A 2 16.17 32.45 -13.34
C ASP A 2 16.05 32.10 -11.84
N VAL A 3 16.67 32.89 -10.97
CA VAL A 3 16.72 32.73 -9.50
C VAL A 3 15.31 32.69 -8.90
N LYS A 4 14.36 33.47 -9.44
CA LYS A 4 12.94 33.40 -9.05
C LYS A 4 12.30 32.04 -9.35
N THR A 5 12.67 31.42 -10.46
CA THR A 5 12.17 30.10 -10.87
C THR A 5 12.78 29.00 -10.02
N LEU A 6 14.06 29.15 -9.66
CA LEU A 6 14.72 28.27 -8.69
C LEU A 6 14.04 28.37 -7.32
N TYR A 7 13.82 29.59 -6.82
CA TYR A 7 13.19 29.83 -5.53
C TYR A 7 11.77 29.26 -5.44
N SER A 8 10.94 29.44 -6.48
CA SER A 8 9.58 28.89 -6.50
C SER A 8 9.56 27.36 -6.50
N VAL A 9 10.47 26.71 -7.24
CA VAL A 9 10.61 25.24 -7.25
C VAL A 9 11.06 24.73 -5.89
N PHE A 10 12.02 25.41 -5.24
CA PHE A 10 12.45 25.06 -3.88
C PHE A 10 11.33 25.23 -2.85
N LEU A 11 10.55 26.30 -2.95
CA LEU A 11 9.40 26.55 -2.08
C LEU A 11 8.33 25.45 -2.25
N GLU A 12 8.01 25.07 -3.49
CA GLU A 12 7.01 24.05 -3.79
C GLU A 12 7.41 22.66 -3.24
N ILE A 13 8.70 22.31 -3.31
CA ILE A 13 9.22 21.05 -2.74
C ILE A 13 9.13 21.08 -1.21
N ARG A 14 9.55 22.19 -0.57
CA ARG A 14 9.49 22.36 0.89
C ARG A 14 8.06 22.24 1.43
N VAL A 15 7.08 22.88 0.77
CA VAL A 15 5.67 22.80 1.15
C VAL A 15 5.15 21.36 1.08
N LYS A 16 5.54 20.58 0.06
CA LYS A 16 5.12 19.19 -0.06
C LYS A 16 5.78 18.28 0.98
N ILE A 17 7.05 18.50 1.32
CA ILE A 17 7.72 17.78 2.42
C ILE A 17 7.06 18.10 3.75
N LEU A 18 6.79 19.39 4.02
CA LEU A 18 6.11 19.82 5.24
C LEU A 18 4.74 19.17 5.38
N LEU A 19 3.95 19.12 4.30
CA LEU A 19 2.65 18.44 4.30
C LEU A 19 2.78 16.93 4.59
N LEU A 20 3.79 16.25 4.05
CA LEU A 20 4.04 14.84 4.39
C LEU A 20 4.35 14.66 5.89
N ILE A 21 5.16 15.55 6.47
CA ILE A 21 5.48 15.53 7.89
C ILE A 21 4.21 15.77 8.72
N ILE A 22 3.38 16.74 8.35
CA ILE A 22 2.11 17.02 9.05
C ILE A 22 1.17 15.81 9.00
N LEU A 23 1.09 15.12 7.86
CA LEU A 23 0.28 13.91 7.72
C LEU A 23 0.81 12.78 8.62
N LEU A 24 2.13 12.55 8.67
CA LEU A 24 2.73 11.57 9.59
C LEU A 24 2.50 11.95 11.05
N PHE A 25 2.57 13.24 11.38
CA PHE A 25 2.28 13.73 12.73
C PHE A 25 0.80 13.55 13.09
N THR A 26 -0.11 13.72 12.13
CA THR A 26 -1.54 13.45 12.32
C THR A 26 -1.79 11.98 12.59
N LEU A 27 -1.12 11.06 11.87
CA LEU A 27 -1.17 9.63 12.18
C LEU A 27 -0.65 9.33 13.59
N ALA A 28 0.46 9.94 14.01
CA ALA A 28 1.00 9.75 15.35
C ALA A 28 0.02 10.23 16.43
N LEU A 29 -0.53 11.44 16.28
CA LEU A 29 -1.51 11.99 17.23
C LEU A 29 -2.79 11.16 17.30
N THR A 30 -3.31 10.73 16.16
CA THR A 30 -4.55 9.95 16.09
C THR A 30 -4.35 8.57 16.71
N VAL A 31 -3.27 7.87 16.37
CA VAL A 31 -2.91 6.59 16.99
C VAL A 31 -2.71 6.73 18.49
N TYR A 32 -2.07 7.80 18.96
CA TYR A 32 -1.78 8.02 20.37
C TYR A 32 -3.02 8.43 21.19
N HIS A 33 -3.88 9.30 20.67
CA HIS A 33 -5.00 9.88 21.42
C HIS A 33 -6.35 9.22 21.16
N LEU A 34 -6.57 8.73 19.94
CA LEU A 34 -7.88 8.23 19.47
C LEU A 34 -7.85 6.72 19.19
N GLY A 35 -6.71 6.06 19.38
CA GLY A 35 -6.51 4.67 18.97
C GLY A 35 -6.66 4.48 17.45
N TYR A 36 -7.32 3.40 17.03
CA TYR A 36 -7.57 3.14 15.61
C TYR A 36 -8.82 3.86 15.10
N ASN A 37 -8.69 5.17 14.81
CA ASN A 37 -9.73 5.88 14.07
C ASN A 37 -9.61 5.58 12.56
N LEU A 38 -10.35 4.55 12.12
CA LEU A 38 -10.34 4.07 10.73
C LEU A 38 -10.53 5.20 9.72
N LEU A 39 -11.44 6.14 9.97
CA LEU A 39 -11.78 7.20 9.01
C LEU A 39 -10.63 8.19 8.84
N ILE A 40 -10.09 8.71 9.95
CA ILE A 40 -8.99 9.69 9.90
C ILE A 40 -7.73 9.04 9.33
N ASN A 41 -7.38 7.84 9.82
CA ASN A 41 -6.18 7.12 9.35
C ASN A 41 -6.28 6.81 7.86
N SER A 42 -7.44 6.36 7.39
CA SER A 42 -7.71 6.12 5.96
C SER A 42 -7.47 7.38 5.13
N VAL A 43 -8.07 8.51 5.52
CA VAL A 43 -7.89 9.78 4.79
C VAL A 43 -6.41 10.17 4.74
N VAL A 44 -5.68 10.04 5.84
CA VAL A 44 -4.26 10.37 5.89
C VAL A 44 -3.43 9.45 4.99
N TYR A 45 -3.64 8.14 5.03
CA TYR A 45 -2.95 7.20 4.14
C TYR A 45 -3.24 7.47 2.66
N GLY A 46 -4.49 7.77 2.32
CA GLY A 46 -4.87 8.16 0.97
C GLY A 46 -4.16 9.43 0.50
N LEU A 47 -4.07 10.46 1.37
CA LEU A 47 -3.37 11.70 1.07
C LEU A 47 -1.86 11.48 0.91
N LEU A 48 -1.24 10.66 1.77
CA LEU A 48 0.18 10.30 1.68
C LEU A 48 0.51 9.69 0.31
N LEU A 49 -0.29 8.71 -0.16
CA LEU A 49 -0.06 8.10 -1.47
C LEU A 49 -0.31 9.08 -2.61
N LEU A 50 -1.40 9.87 -2.55
CA LEU A 50 -1.70 10.84 -3.58
C LEU A 50 -0.57 11.88 -3.74
N MET A 51 0.04 12.30 -2.64
CA MET A 51 1.16 13.23 -2.63
C MET A 51 2.45 12.60 -3.17
N SER A 52 2.84 11.42 -2.69
CA SER A 52 4.04 10.73 -3.17
C SER A 52 3.93 10.39 -4.66
N TYR A 53 2.75 9.96 -5.10
CA TYR A 53 2.43 9.70 -6.50
C TYR A 53 2.54 10.95 -7.39
N LYS A 54 2.01 12.10 -6.94
CA LYS A 54 2.15 13.37 -7.66
C LYS A 54 3.61 13.82 -7.75
N LEU A 55 4.40 13.60 -6.71
CA LEU A 55 5.81 14.01 -6.62
C LEU A 55 6.74 13.14 -7.48
N LEU A 56 6.66 11.83 -7.29
CA LEU A 56 7.67 10.89 -7.79
C LEU A 56 7.36 10.37 -9.20
N VAL A 57 6.09 10.38 -9.59
CA VAL A 57 5.62 9.62 -10.76
C VAL A 57 5.08 10.55 -11.84
N LYS A 58 4.15 11.45 -11.49
CA LYS A 58 3.42 12.26 -12.48
C LYS A 58 4.32 13.15 -13.34
N LYS A 59 5.39 13.75 -12.78
CA LYS A 59 6.20 14.77 -13.47
C LYS A 59 6.99 14.23 -14.68
N ASN A 60 7.24 12.92 -14.73
CA ASN A 60 8.13 12.31 -15.73
C ASN A 60 7.48 11.18 -16.56
N MET A 61 6.15 11.03 -16.53
CA MET A 61 5.46 9.88 -17.14
C MET A 61 5.72 9.66 -18.63
N ASN A 62 6.01 10.73 -19.39
CA ASN A 62 6.24 10.63 -20.84
C ASN A 62 7.60 10.03 -21.21
N LYS A 63 8.50 9.85 -20.23
CA LYS A 63 9.87 9.38 -20.43
C LYS A 63 10.06 7.89 -20.14
N TYR A 64 9.01 7.20 -19.69
CA TYR A 64 9.12 5.83 -19.17
C TYR A 64 8.16 4.86 -19.85
N SER A 65 8.63 3.61 -20.00
CA SER A 65 7.77 2.49 -20.40
C SER A 65 6.77 2.13 -19.29
N PRO A 66 5.69 1.40 -19.60
CA PRO A 66 4.72 0.97 -18.59
C PRO A 66 5.36 0.25 -17.39
N LEU A 67 6.29 -0.68 -17.66
CA LEU A 67 7.01 -1.42 -16.62
C LEU A 67 7.84 -0.50 -15.72
N GLN A 68 8.60 0.43 -16.32
CA GLN A 68 9.42 1.38 -15.55
C GLN A 68 8.56 2.29 -14.67
N LEU A 69 7.38 2.68 -15.15
CA LEU A 69 6.45 3.50 -14.38
C LEU A 69 5.81 2.70 -13.23
N ALA A 70 5.43 1.45 -13.49
CA ALA A 70 4.90 0.53 -12.48
C ALA A 70 5.91 0.28 -11.35
N ILE A 71 7.18 0.01 -11.67
CA ILE A 71 8.26 -0.15 -10.67
C ILE A 71 8.47 1.15 -9.86
N ARG A 72 8.40 2.31 -10.51
CA ARG A 72 8.49 3.60 -9.81
C ARG A 72 7.32 3.85 -8.86
N ILE A 73 6.13 3.35 -9.19
CA ILE A 73 4.95 3.42 -8.31
C ILE A 73 5.03 2.36 -7.21
N TRP A 74 5.64 1.20 -7.47
CA TRP A 74 5.81 0.15 -6.47
C TRP A 74 6.54 0.67 -5.21
N VAL A 75 7.59 1.48 -5.38
CA VAL A 75 8.35 2.07 -4.26
C VAL A 75 7.46 2.84 -3.26
N PRO A 76 6.66 3.86 -3.65
CA PRO A 76 5.78 4.53 -2.71
C PRO A 76 4.66 3.64 -2.14
N LEU A 77 4.23 2.57 -2.82
CA LEU A 77 3.30 1.59 -2.25
C LEU A 77 3.95 0.83 -1.08
N VAL A 78 5.18 0.35 -1.27
CA VAL A 78 5.95 -0.34 -0.22
C VAL A 78 6.21 0.57 0.96
N ILE A 79 6.66 1.81 0.71
CA ILE A 79 6.88 2.79 1.78
C ILE A 79 5.60 3.02 2.58
N LEU A 80 4.46 3.20 1.90
CA LEU A 80 3.19 3.42 2.59
C LEU A 80 2.76 2.21 3.43
N MET A 81 2.96 1.01 2.92
CA MET A 81 2.66 -0.20 3.69
C MET A 81 3.52 -0.28 4.96
N TYR A 82 4.81 0.06 4.88
CA TYR A 82 5.68 0.16 6.05
C TYR A 82 5.30 1.27 7.01
N VAL A 83 4.81 2.42 6.51
CA VAL A 83 4.22 3.46 7.37
C VAL A 83 3.01 2.89 8.11
N GLY A 84 2.14 2.14 7.44
CA GLY A 84 1.05 1.38 8.05
C GLY A 84 1.55 0.47 9.17
N ILE A 85 2.50 -0.43 8.86
CA ILE A 85 3.10 -1.38 9.80
C ILE A 85 3.63 -0.69 11.05
N PHE A 86 4.40 0.39 10.86
CA PHE A 86 4.94 1.16 11.97
C PHE A 86 3.85 1.71 12.89
N PHE A 87 2.79 2.29 12.34
CA PHE A 87 1.68 2.81 13.14
C PHE A 87 0.83 1.71 13.77
N GLY A 88 0.72 0.54 13.14
CA GLY A 88 0.11 -0.65 13.73
C GLY A 88 0.87 -1.13 14.96
N LEU A 89 2.20 -1.26 14.85
CA LEU A 89 3.08 -1.57 15.99
C LEU A 89 2.93 -0.53 17.10
N LEU A 90 2.95 0.76 16.76
CA LEU A 90 2.78 1.84 17.73
C LEU A 90 1.42 1.77 18.44
N TYR A 91 0.34 1.47 17.71
CA TYR A 91 -0.99 1.29 18.28
C TYR A 91 -1.03 0.17 19.32
N THR A 92 -0.39 -0.98 19.04
CA THR A 92 -0.33 -2.09 20.00
C THR A 92 0.38 -1.75 21.31
N VAL A 93 1.32 -0.79 21.30
CA VAL A 93 2.00 -0.32 22.51
C VAL A 93 1.06 0.44 23.43
N PHE A 94 0.15 1.24 22.86
CA PHE A 94 -0.77 2.09 23.62
C PHE A 94 -2.12 1.40 23.91
N TYR A 95 -2.56 0.49 23.05
CA TYR A 95 -3.91 -0.11 23.05
C TYR A 95 -3.88 -1.63 22.84
N HIS A 96 -3.06 -2.34 23.62
CA HIS A 96 -2.79 -3.77 23.41
C HIS A 96 -4.07 -4.64 23.35
N SER A 97 -4.97 -4.54 24.33
CA SER A 97 -6.18 -5.36 24.38
C SER A 97 -7.13 -5.12 23.21
N GLU A 98 -7.32 -3.87 22.80
CA GLU A 98 -8.16 -3.51 21.65
C GLU A 98 -7.57 -4.04 20.35
N SER A 99 -6.24 -3.96 20.21
CA SER A 99 -5.55 -4.42 19.01
C SER A 99 -5.73 -5.92 18.76
N MET A 100 -5.82 -6.74 19.80
CA MET A 100 -6.10 -8.17 19.67
C MET A 100 -7.54 -8.43 19.17
N GLY A 101 -8.52 -7.66 19.66
CA GLY A 101 -9.90 -7.75 19.16
C GLY A 101 -10.01 -7.43 17.68
N VAL A 102 -9.33 -6.37 17.22
CA VAL A 102 -9.25 -6.01 15.80
C VAL A 102 -8.64 -7.14 14.96
N LEU A 103 -7.54 -7.74 15.44
CA LEU A 103 -6.86 -8.82 14.73
C LEU A 103 -7.72 -10.09 14.63
N GLU A 104 -8.47 -10.43 15.68
CA GLU A 104 -9.38 -11.58 15.67
C GLU A 104 -10.54 -11.42 14.69
N GLU A 105 -11.15 -10.23 14.65
CA GLU A 105 -12.24 -9.91 13.73
C GLU A 105 -11.78 -9.99 12.27
N ILE A 106 -10.64 -9.38 11.97
CA ILE A 106 -10.06 -9.38 10.63
C ILE A 106 -9.56 -10.78 10.25
N GLY A 107 -8.97 -11.52 11.20
CA GLY A 107 -8.54 -12.90 10.99
C GLY A 107 -9.68 -13.80 10.52
N LYS A 108 -10.88 -13.65 11.09
CA LYS A 108 -12.08 -14.39 10.66
C LYS A 108 -12.46 -14.09 9.21
N GLU A 109 -12.32 -12.84 8.78
CA GLU A 109 -12.60 -12.45 7.39
C GLU A 109 -11.50 -12.94 6.42
N ILE A 110 -10.22 -12.88 6.81
CA ILE A 110 -9.10 -13.37 5.99
C ILE A 110 -9.19 -14.89 5.79
N ILE A 111 -9.60 -15.66 6.81
CA ILE A 111 -9.76 -17.12 6.69
C ILE A 111 -10.78 -17.47 5.59
N LYS A 112 -11.83 -16.67 5.39
CA LYS A 112 -12.82 -16.88 4.32
C LYS A 112 -12.23 -16.70 2.92
N LEU A 113 -11.08 -16.04 2.82
CA LEU A 113 -10.36 -15.77 1.58
C LEU A 113 -9.29 -16.82 1.26
N LYS A 114 -9.15 -17.93 2.01
CA LYS A 114 -8.19 -19.03 1.73
C LYS A 114 -8.48 -19.83 0.45
N ASN A 115 -8.63 -19.15 -0.68
CA ASN A 115 -8.74 -19.69 -2.02
C ASN A 115 -8.20 -18.64 -3.00
N PRO A 116 -7.35 -19.03 -3.96
CA PRO A 116 -6.66 -18.06 -4.82
C PRO A 116 -7.62 -17.21 -5.66
N GLU A 117 -8.78 -17.76 -6.07
CA GLU A 117 -9.80 -17.01 -6.81
C GLU A 117 -10.42 -15.90 -5.96
N ARG A 118 -10.67 -16.18 -4.67
CA ARG A 118 -11.22 -15.19 -3.73
C ARG A 118 -10.23 -14.08 -3.44
N ILE A 119 -8.96 -14.43 -3.21
CA ILE A 119 -7.86 -13.46 -3.05
C ILE A 119 -7.76 -12.58 -4.29
N PHE A 120 -7.72 -13.21 -5.46
CA PHE A 120 -7.66 -12.51 -6.74
C PHE A 120 -8.83 -11.54 -6.92
N LEU A 121 -10.07 -11.99 -6.74
CA LEU A 121 -11.26 -11.14 -6.90
C LEU A 121 -11.29 -9.98 -5.90
N PHE A 122 -10.91 -10.26 -4.64
CA PHE A 122 -10.83 -9.26 -3.60
C PHE A 122 -9.84 -8.15 -3.96
N ASN A 123 -8.64 -8.52 -4.39
CA ASN A 123 -7.60 -7.55 -4.78
C ASN A 123 -7.88 -6.91 -6.15
N LEU A 124 -8.57 -7.61 -7.07
CA LEU A 124 -8.93 -7.08 -8.38
C LEU A 124 -9.88 -5.89 -8.25
N SER A 125 -10.83 -5.95 -7.32
CA SER A 125 -11.76 -4.83 -7.06
C SER A 125 -11.01 -3.53 -6.71
N ARG A 126 -9.97 -3.64 -5.88
CA ARG A 126 -9.08 -2.52 -5.51
C ARG A 126 -8.26 -2.04 -6.70
N GLY A 127 -7.75 -2.98 -7.49
CA GLY A 127 -7.03 -2.70 -8.74
C GLY A 127 -7.87 -1.90 -9.73
N ILE A 128 -9.14 -2.30 -9.93
CA ILE A 128 -10.07 -1.58 -10.82
C ILE A 128 -10.30 -0.14 -10.33
N LEU A 129 -10.52 0.05 -9.03
CA LEU A 129 -10.66 1.39 -8.46
C LEU A 129 -9.37 2.23 -8.60
N ALA A 130 -8.20 1.60 -8.55
CA ALA A 130 -6.91 2.26 -8.74
C ALA A 130 -6.71 2.84 -10.15
N ILE A 131 -7.48 2.39 -11.14
CA ILE A 131 -7.44 2.91 -12.52
C ILE A 131 -8.01 4.33 -12.63
N ILE A 132 -8.86 4.77 -11.70
CA ILE A 132 -9.51 6.08 -11.78
C ILE A 132 -8.47 7.19 -11.57
N PRO A 133 -8.31 8.17 -12.49
CA PRO A 133 -7.38 9.28 -12.30
C PRO A 133 -7.61 10.02 -10.98
N TYR A 134 -6.53 10.27 -10.23
CA TYR A 134 -6.48 10.93 -8.92
C TYR A 134 -7.14 10.18 -7.77
N ILE A 135 -8.33 9.63 -7.98
CA ILE A 135 -9.09 8.87 -6.98
C ILE A 135 -8.40 7.52 -6.71
N GLY A 136 -7.90 6.86 -7.76
CA GLY A 136 -7.23 5.57 -7.65
C GLY A 136 -6.03 5.56 -6.71
N PRO A 137 -5.05 6.47 -6.86
CA PRO A 137 -3.95 6.63 -5.89
C PRO A 137 -4.43 6.90 -4.47
N PHE A 138 -5.53 7.63 -4.28
CA PHE A 138 -6.07 7.89 -2.93
C PHE A 138 -6.68 6.62 -2.31
N ILE A 139 -7.52 5.89 -3.05
CA ILE A 139 -8.13 4.63 -2.59
C ILE A 139 -7.07 3.57 -2.32
N MET A 140 -6.08 3.44 -3.20
CA MET A 140 -4.97 2.51 -2.99
C MET A 140 -4.17 2.87 -1.74
N GLY A 141 -4.07 4.16 -1.42
CA GLY A 141 -3.39 4.62 -0.23
C GLY A 141 -4.12 4.19 1.04
N ILE A 142 -5.45 4.36 1.05
CA ILE A 142 -6.33 3.85 2.13
C ILE A 142 -6.12 2.34 2.31
N ALA A 143 -6.22 1.57 1.23
CA ALA A 143 -6.18 0.11 1.29
C ALA A 143 -4.83 -0.39 1.83
N LEU A 144 -3.71 0.11 1.30
CA LEU A 144 -2.37 -0.32 1.71
C LEU A 144 -1.98 0.17 3.10
N GLY A 145 -2.34 1.40 3.46
CA GLY A 145 -2.04 1.94 4.79
C GLY A 145 -2.75 1.16 5.89
N ASN A 146 -4.04 0.85 5.69
CA ASN A 146 -4.80 0.03 6.64
C ASN A 146 -4.31 -1.43 6.67
N SER A 147 -4.02 -2.03 5.51
CA SER A 147 -3.47 -3.40 5.46
C SER A 147 -2.13 -3.47 6.20
N GLY A 148 -1.25 -2.50 5.98
CA GLY A 148 0.01 -2.36 6.73
C GLY A 148 -0.24 -2.18 8.23
N PHE A 149 -1.21 -1.36 8.63
CA PHE A 149 -1.56 -1.16 10.05
C PHE A 149 -1.96 -2.47 10.75
N ILE A 150 -2.86 -3.23 10.13
CA ILE A 150 -3.28 -4.55 10.65
C ILE A 150 -2.10 -5.51 10.74
N MET A 151 -1.24 -5.48 9.72
CA MET A 151 -0.04 -6.29 9.67
C MET A 151 0.96 -5.93 10.77
N GLY A 152 1.07 -4.64 11.13
CA GLY A 152 1.84 -4.19 12.30
C GLY A 152 1.32 -4.77 13.61
N ILE A 153 -0.01 -4.84 13.78
CA ILE A 153 -0.63 -5.50 14.94
C ILE A 153 -0.28 -6.99 14.97
N ALA A 154 -0.40 -7.68 13.84
CA ALA A 154 -0.07 -9.10 13.72
C ALA A 154 1.41 -9.38 14.03
N LEU A 155 2.31 -8.53 13.54
CA LEU A 155 3.74 -8.61 13.84
C LEU A 155 4.02 -8.46 15.34
N ARG A 156 3.33 -7.56 16.04
CA ARG A 156 3.47 -7.46 17.50
C ARG A 156 3.07 -8.76 18.19
N LYS A 157 1.95 -9.36 17.80
CA LYS A 157 1.49 -10.64 18.35
C LYS A 157 2.52 -11.76 18.17
N LEU A 158 3.19 -11.80 17.02
CA LEU A 158 4.27 -12.78 16.79
C LEU A 158 5.46 -12.57 17.73
N LEU A 159 5.80 -11.32 18.06
CA LEU A 159 6.83 -11.02 19.06
C LEU A 159 6.40 -11.45 20.47
N ASP A 160 5.14 -11.20 20.84
CA ASP A 160 4.61 -11.59 22.15
C ASP A 160 4.53 -13.12 22.32
N LEU A 161 4.41 -13.87 21.21
CA LEU A 161 4.47 -15.34 21.16
C LEU A 161 5.89 -15.91 20.98
N GLU A 162 6.92 -15.06 20.96
CA GLU A 162 8.33 -15.43 20.73
C GLU A 162 8.59 -16.11 19.36
N TYR A 163 7.72 -15.89 18.38
CA TYR A 163 7.85 -16.40 17.01
C TYR A 163 8.73 -15.49 16.14
N TYR A 164 9.98 -15.31 16.56
CA TYR A 164 10.92 -14.37 15.90
C TYR A 164 11.18 -14.66 14.43
N LYS A 165 11.20 -15.94 14.04
CA LYS A 165 11.38 -16.34 12.64
C LYS A 165 10.20 -15.85 11.79
N ASP A 166 8.98 -16.10 12.25
CA ASP A 166 7.77 -15.70 11.54
C ASP A 166 7.60 -14.19 11.52
N PHE A 167 8.03 -13.50 12.59
CA PHE A 167 8.13 -12.05 12.62
C PHE A 167 9.04 -11.50 11.50
N ILE A 168 10.25 -12.04 11.35
CA ILE A 168 11.18 -11.60 10.31
C ILE A 168 10.58 -11.85 8.92
N ILE A 169 10.06 -13.06 8.69
CA ILE A 169 9.47 -13.44 7.41
C ILE A 169 8.28 -12.53 7.09
N MET A 170 7.36 -12.33 8.04
CA MET A 170 6.20 -11.47 7.86
C MET A 170 6.61 -10.00 7.70
N SER A 171 7.64 -9.49 8.39
CA SER A 171 8.10 -8.10 8.22
C SER A 171 8.57 -7.78 6.79
N LEU A 172 8.87 -8.82 6.01
CA LEU A 172 9.36 -8.72 4.64
C LEU A 172 8.30 -9.06 3.57
N VAL A 173 7.01 -9.22 3.92
CA VAL A 173 5.92 -9.50 2.94
C VAL A 173 6.00 -8.74 1.61
N PRO A 174 6.26 -7.41 1.55
CA PRO A 174 6.35 -6.72 0.25
C PRO A 174 7.44 -7.26 -0.68
N PHE A 175 8.40 -8.02 -0.15
CA PHE A 175 9.51 -8.65 -0.85
C PHE A 175 9.35 -10.16 -1.02
N HIS A 176 8.31 -10.77 -0.46
CA HIS A 176 7.93 -12.13 -0.84
C HIS A 176 7.48 -12.17 -2.30
N PRO A 177 7.64 -13.30 -3.01
CA PRO A 177 7.21 -13.42 -4.40
C PRO A 177 5.75 -12.97 -4.62
N TYR A 178 4.79 -13.43 -3.81
CA TYR A 178 3.40 -12.99 -3.94
C TYR A 178 3.22 -11.50 -3.63
N GLY A 179 3.77 -11.00 -2.50
CA GLY A 179 3.59 -9.62 -2.07
C GLY A 179 4.25 -8.62 -3.03
N PHE A 180 5.41 -8.97 -3.58
CA PHE A 180 6.07 -8.19 -4.62
C PHE A 180 5.20 -8.07 -5.87
N LEU A 181 4.68 -9.20 -6.36
CA LEU A 181 3.83 -9.23 -7.55
C LEU A 181 2.49 -8.53 -7.31
N GLU A 182 1.86 -8.70 -6.16
CA GLU A 182 0.62 -8.00 -5.81
C GLU A 182 0.83 -6.48 -5.86
N LEU A 183 1.84 -5.97 -5.17
CA LEU A 183 2.16 -4.54 -5.18
C LEU A 183 2.56 -4.06 -6.58
N LEU A 184 3.25 -4.88 -7.36
CA LEU A 184 3.60 -4.54 -8.74
C LEU A 184 2.36 -4.44 -9.63
N SER A 185 1.37 -5.32 -9.43
CA SER A 185 0.08 -5.28 -10.12
C SER A 185 -0.65 -3.97 -9.84
N TYR A 186 -0.65 -3.50 -8.58
CA TYR A 186 -1.20 -2.18 -8.22
C TYR A 186 -0.41 -1.04 -8.87
N GLY A 187 0.92 -1.18 -8.97
CA GLY A 187 1.76 -0.27 -9.74
C GLY A 187 1.33 -0.18 -11.22
N PHE A 188 0.94 -1.29 -11.84
CA PHE A 188 0.41 -1.31 -13.20
C PHE A 188 -1.01 -0.72 -13.31
N PHE A 189 -1.91 -0.98 -12.37
CA PHE A 189 -3.23 -0.34 -12.35
C PHE A 189 -3.14 1.19 -12.23
N LEU A 190 -2.29 1.69 -11.33
CA LEU A 190 -2.00 3.11 -11.18
C LEU A 190 -1.26 3.69 -12.41
N THR A 191 -0.39 2.91 -13.05
CA THR A 191 0.18 3.28 -14.35
C THR A 191 -0.91 3.45 -15.42
N GLY A 192 -1.88 2.53 -15.46
CA GLY A 192 -3.07 2.63 -16.31
C GLY A 192 -3.84 3.93 -16.07
N SER A 193 -4.04 4.32 -14.80
CA SER A 193 -4.66 5.59 -14.40
C SER A 193 -3.97 6.82 -14.99
N LEU A 194 -2.63 6.85 -15.02
CA LEU A 194 -1.87 7.92 -15.68
C LEU A 194 -2.12 7.95 -17.19
N TYR A 195 -2.14 6.78 -17.83
CA TYR A 195 -2.34 6.69 -19.27
C TYR A 195 -3.76 7.04 -19.69
N ILE A 196 -4.80 6.75 -18.89
CA ILE A 196 -6.16 7.28 -19.11
C ILE A 196 -6.13 8.79 -19.15
N ARG A 197 -5.55 9.41 -18.13
CA ARG A 197 -5.44 10.87 -18.04
C ARG A 197 -4.71 11.47 -19.24
N ALA A 198 -3.62 10.83 -19.68
CA ALA A 198 -2.83 11.29 -20.83
C ALA A 198 -3.42 10.86 -22.18
N ARG A 199 -4.61 10.24 -22.21
CA ARG A 199 -5.28 9.72 -23.41
C ARG A 199 -4.42 8.73 -24.22
N LYS A 200 -3.57 7.96 -23.54
CA LYS A 200 -2.68 6.93 -24.09
C LYS A 200 -3.32 5.54 -24.01
N TRP A 201 -4.41 5.34 -24.76
CA TRP A 201 -5.27 4.15 -24.68
C TRP A 201 -4.54 2.82 -24.86
N LYS A 202 -3.62 2.72 -25.84
CA LYS A 202 -2.83 1.50 -26.07
C LYS A 202 -2.02 1.10 -24.84
N TYR A 203 -1.29 2.05 -24.24
CA TYR A 203 -0.46 1.78 -23.06
C TYR A 203 -1.31 1.53 -21.81
N MET A 204 -2.48 2.17 -21.72
CA MET A 204 -3.45 1.90 -20.67
C MET A 204 -3.92 0.44 -20.71
N LEU A 205 -4.37 -0.05 -21.86
CA LEU A 205 -4.85 -1.44 -22.00
C LEU A 205 -3.76 -2.46 -21.69
N ILE A 206 -2.54 -2.22 -22.18
CA ILE A 206 -1.38 -3.07 -21.86
C ILE A 206 -1.12 -3.10 -20.35
N SER A 207 -1.20 -1.94 -19.68
CA SER A 207 -0.93 -1.87 -18.24
C SER A 207 -1.99 -2.62 -17.44
N ILE A 208 -3.27 -2.46 -17.78
CA ILE A 208 -4.37 -3.18 -17.10
C ILE A 208 -4.25 -4.69 -17.34
N PHE A 209 -3.98 -5.12 -18.57
CA PHE A 209 -3.83 -6.54 -18.89
C PHE A 209 -2.69 -7.19 -18.09
N ILE A 210 -1.53 -6.53 -18.04
CA ILE A 210 -0.39 -7.00 -17.23
C ILE A 210 -0.77 -6.99 -15.75
N ALA A 211 -1.44 -5.94 -15.25
CA ALA A 211 -1.87 -5.87 -13.85
C ALA A 211 -2.73 -7.07 -13.45
N VAL A 212 -3.74 -7.41 -14.27
CA VAL A 212 -4.64 -8.53 -14.01
C VAL A 212 -3.89 -9.86 -14.01
N LEU A 213 -3.00 -10.09 -14.99
CA LEU A 213 -2.20 -11.32 -15.05
C LEU A 213 -1.26 -11.46 -13.85
N VAL A 214 -0.54 -10.38 -13.51
CA VAL A 214 0.39 -10.38 -12.37
C VAL A 214 -0.36 -10.59 -11.07
N LEU A 215 -1.53 -9.97 -10.90
CA LEU A 215 -2.36 -10.14 -9.71
C LEU A 215 -2.89 -11.57 -9.58
N PHE A 216 -3.30 -12.19 -10.70
CA PHE A 216 -3.72 -13.59 -10.71
C PHE A 216 -2.58 -14.51 -10.26
N ILE A 217 -1.37 -14.32 -10.81
CA ILE A 217 -0.18 -15.09 -10.41
C ILE A 217 0.13 -14.87 -8.92
N ALA A 218 0.07 -13.63 -8.44
CA ALA A 218 0.30 -13.30 -7.04
C ALA A 218 -0.65 -14.06 -6.10
N ALA A 219 -1.95 -14.10 -6.42
CA ALA A 219 -2.94 -14.79 -5.59
C ALA A 219 -2.69 -16.31 -5.50
N TYR A 220 -2.24 -16.94 -6.59
CA TYR A 220 -1.88 -18.36 -6.58
C TYR A 220 -0.59 -18.62 -5.79
N LEU A 221 0.40 -17.73 -5.93
CA LEU A 221 1.63 -17.82 -5.15
C LEU A 221 1.38 -17.60 -3.66
N GLU A 222 0.49 -16.69 -3.28
CA GLU A 222 0.13 -16.46 -1.88
C GLU A 222 -0.41 -17.72 -1.22
N VAL A 223 -1.36 -18.41 -1.87
CA VAL A 223 -1.89 -19.67 -1.34
C VAL A 223 -0.82 -20.75 -1.26
N TRP A 224 -0.01 -20.89 -2.30
CA TRP A 224 1.09 -21.85 -2.33
C TRP A 224 2.10 -21.59 -1.20
N GLU A 225 2.48 -20.33 -0.97
CA GLU A 225 3.38 -19.95 0.11
C GLU A 225 2.76 -20.21 1.49
N LEU A 226 1.47 -19.90 1.67
CA LEU A 226 0.76 -20.20 2.92
C LEU A 226 0.74 -21.71 3.23
N GLU A 227 0.61 -22.56 2.21
CA GLU A 227 0.69 -24.03 2.33
C GLU A 227 2.12 -24.50 2.66
N VAL A 228 3.14 -23.99 1.96
CA VAL A 228 4.54 -24.40 2.12
C VAL A 228 5.11 -23.96 3.46
N TYR A 229 4.84 -22.73 3.89
CA TYR A 229 5.35 -22.19 5.15
C TYR A 229 4.56 -22.68 6.37
N LYS A 230 3.53 -23.52 6.18
CA LYS A 230 2.62 -23.98 7.24
C LYS A 230 2.18 -22.83 8.15
N TYR A 231 1.75 -21.71 7.56
CA TYR A 231 1.05 -20.67 8.33
C TYR A 231 -0.34 -21.20 8.72
N GLY A 232 -0.36 -22.12 9.70
CA GLY A 232 -1.55 -22.81 10.22
C GLY A 232 -1.79 -24.21 9.67
N VAL A 233 -1.04 -25.19 10.18
CA VAL A 233 -1.62 -26.39 10.84
C VAL A 233 -1.16 -26.36 12.28
#